data_AF-A0AAD0KAX9-F1
#
_entry.id   AF-A0AAD0KAX9-F1
#
_cell.length_a   1.000
_cell.length_b   1.000
_cell.length_c   1.000
_cell.angle_alpha   90.00
_cell.angle_beta   90.00
_cell.angle_gamma   90.00
#
_symmetry.space_group_name_H-M   'P 1'
#
loop_
_entity.id
_entity.type
_entity.pdbx_description
1 polymer ?
#
loop_
_entity_poly.entity_id
_entity_poly.type
_entity_poly.pdbx_seq_one_letter_code
_entity_poly.pdbx_strand_id
1 'polypeptide(L)'
;MISAIEYAIVNLGSTAMLRASTPTLDFLPAPAWYAMDADAAHEADASRVLLRSESPVPEFVSNVVVQYFDLGPVDVLRLSTLDTTLDITALQDATVLNHSAHRDGYLCVDDGSYRAEGRELRLRRSQLAYRGSDGHSMLSLFTGTVPIADWDRVNSEITEMEDRWLRTTTTTSGGN
;
A
#
# COMPACT_ATOMS: atom_id res chain seq x y z
N MET A 1 12.19 -1.10 -1.17
CA MET A 1 12.33 0.22 -1.82
C MET A 1 11.05 0.48 -2.61
N ILE A 2 10.57 1.73 -2.66
CA ILE A 2 9.34 2.09 -3.40
C ILE A 2 9.81 2.98 -4.57
N SER A 3 9.71 2.46 -5.78
CA SER A 3 10.18 3.09 -7.03
C SER A 3 9.66 4.51 -7.23
N ALA A 4 8.39 4.77 -6.89
CA ALA A 4 7.80 6.10 -6.96
C ALA A 4 8.46 7.10 -5.98
N ILE A 5 8.85 6.65 -4.79
CA ILE A 5 9.58 7.48 -3.82
C ILE A 5 10.98 7.77 -4.31
N GLU A 6 11.70 6.76 -4.80
CA GLU A 6 13.03 6.93 -5.39
C GLU A 6 13.01 7.95 -6.53
N TYR A 7 12.03 7.82 -7.43
CA TYR A 7 11.85 8.76 -8.53
C TYR A 7 11.64 10.19 -8.01
N ALA A 8 10.78 10.38 -7.00
CA ALA A 8 10.50 11.70 -6.43
C ALA A 8 11.75 12.32 -5.79
N ILE A 9 12.53 11.54 -5.04
CA ILE A 9 13.76 12.00 -4.40
C ILE A 9 14.79 12.41 -5.46
N VAL A 10 15.07 11.51 -6.42
CA VAL A 10 16.15 11.69 -7.39
C VAL A 10 15.83 12.76 -8.43
N ASN A 11 14.58 12.80 -8.93
CA ASN A 11 14.23 13.63 -10.08
C ASN A 11 13.49 14.92 -9.70
N LEU A 12 12.82 14.96 -8.55
CA LEU A 12 12.02 16.12 -8.12
C LEU A 12 12.56 16.79 -6.86
N GLY A 13 13.62 16.27 -6.26
CA GLY A 13 14.19 16.80 -5.02
C GLY A 13 13.28 16.63 -3.80
N SER A 14 12.39 15.64 -3.83
CA SER A 14 11.50 15.31 -2.71
C SER A 14 12.29 14.87 -1.47
N THR A 15 11.80 15.21 -0.27
CA THR A 15 12.31 14.71 1.01
C THR A 15 11.51 13.52 1.55
N ALA A 16 10.47 13.06 0.82
CA ALA A 16 9.59 11.93 1.11
C ALA A 16 9.47 11.53 2.60
N MET A 17 8.44 12.04 3.28
CA MET A 17 8.22 11.78 4.70
C MET A 17 7.04 10.84 4.93
N LEU A 18 7.27 9.73 5.64
CA LEU A 18 6.20 8.86 6.11
C LEU A 18 5.37 9.61 7.17
N ARG A 19 4.06 9.65 6.99
CA ARG A 19 3.10 10.21 7.94
C ARG A 19 2.39 9.09 8.70
N ALA A 20 2.14 9.27 9.99
CA ALA A 20 1.23 8.40 10.73
C ALA A 20 -0.20 8.47 10.14
N SER A 21 -1.00 7.42 10.29
CA SER A 21 -2.42 7.50 9.97
C SER A 21 -3.11 8.51 10.89
N THR A 22 -4.13 9.20 10.36
CA THR A 22 -5.02 10.06 11.13
C THR A 22 -6.41 9.42 11.18
N PRO A 23 -7.26 9.76 12.18
CA PRO A 23 -8.63 9.25 12.22
C PRO A 23 -9.45 9.52 10.96
N THR A 24 -9.11 10.57 10.21
CA THR A 24 -9.73 10.93 8.92
C THR A 24 -9.28 10.06 7.74
N LEU A 25 -8.12 9.40 7.86
CA LEU A 25 -7.57 8.46 6.88
C LEU A 25 -7.83 6.99 7.27
N ASP A 26 -8.43 6.76 8.44
CA ASP A 26 -8.81 5.44 8.88
C ASP A 26 -10.08 4.96 8.18
N PHE A 27 -9.98 3.80 7.56
CA PHE A 27 -11.13 3.01 7.12
C PHE A 27 -11.44 1.89 8.12
N LEU A 28 -12.70 1.46 8.15
CA LEU A 28 -13.13 0.31 8.95
C LEU A 28 -12.59 -1.00 8.33
N PRO A 29 -11.84 -1.83 9.06
CA PRO A 29 -11.38 -3.14 8.57
C PRO A 29 -12.54 -4.11 8.30
N ALA A 30 -12.26 -5.20 7.60
CA ALA A 30 -13.18 -6.34 7.54
C ALA A 30 -13.30 -7.03 8.92
N PRO A 31 -14.39 -7.76 9.23
CA PRO A 31 -14.67 -8.25 10.59
C PRO A 31 -13.59 -9.12 11.24
N ALA A 32 -12.84 -9.87 10.43
CA ALA A 32 -11.75 -10.73 10.90
C ALA A 32 -10.43 -9.99 11.09
N TRP A 33 -10.37 -8.67 10.93
CA TRP A 33 -9.14 -7.89 10.92
C TRP A 33 -9.09 -6.92 12.07
N TYR A 34 -7.91 -6.76 12.66
CA TYR A 34 -7.66 -5.81 13.73
C TYR A 34 -6.39 -5.00 13.44
N ALA A 35 -6.34 -3.78 13.96
CA ALA A 35 -5.16 -2.93 13.82
C ALA A 35 -4.09 -3.33 14.84
N MET A 36 -2.84 -3.34 14.40
CA MET A 36 -1.69 -3.27 15.30
C MET A 36 -1.65 -1.88 15.96
N ASP A 37 -0.95 -1.79 17.09
CA ASP A 37 -0.66 -0.51 17.75
C ASP A 37 0.06 0.47 16.78
N ALA A 38 -0.25 1.76 16.91
CA ALA A 38 0.23 2.79 15.99
C ALA A 38 1.75 3.00 16.08
N ASP A 39 2.33 2.93 17.27
CA ASP A 39 3.76 3.11 17.46
C ASP A 39 4.51 1.91 16.85
N ALA A 40 4.02 0.70 17.09
CA ALA A 40 4.56 -0.52 16.48
C ALA A 40 4.43 -0.52 14.94
N ALA A 41 3.34 0.03 14.39
CA ALA A 41 3.20 0.22 12.94
C ALA A 41 4.24 1.20 12.41
N HIS A 42 4.47 2.31 13.11
CA HIS A 42 5.43 3.33 12.68
C HIS A 42 6.89 2.84 12.79
N GLU A 43 7.23 2.06 13.82
CA GLU A 43 8.52 1.38 13.94
C GLU A 43 8.78 0.38 12.80
N ALA A 44 7.72 -0.15 12.20
CA ALA A 44 7.78 -1.02 11.01
C ALA A 44 7.68 -0.24 9.68
N ASP A 45 7.96 1.06 9.68
CA ASP A 45 7.86 1.96 8.52
C ASP A 45 6.47 1.98 7.86
N ALA A 46 5.41 1.80 8.66
CA ALA A 46 4.03 1.84 8.21
C ALA A 46 3.21 2.96 8.89
N SER A 47 2.21 3.47 8.18
CA SER A 47 1.23 4.39 8.75
C SER A 47 0.15 3.63 9.54
N ARG A 48 -0.16 2.41 9.10
CA ARG A 48 -1.11 1.49 9.74
C ARG A 48 -0.86 0.06 9.29
N VAL A 49 -0.97 -0.89 10.21
CA VAL A 49 -0.91 -2.33 9.91
C VAL A 49 -2.18 -3.00 10.43
N LEU A 50 -2.83 -3.77 9.56
CA LEU A 50 -3.96 -4.64 9.91
C LEU A 50 -3.52 -6.08 9.84
N LEU A 51 -3.87 -6.85 10.85
CA LEU A 51 -3.60 -8.28 10.96
C LEU A 51 -4.92 -9.04 10.94
N ARG A 52 -4.95 -10.15 10.22
CA ARG A 52 -6.11 -11.04 10.19
C ARG A 52 -6.08 -11.95 11.41
N SER A 53 -7.21 -12.05 12.10
CA SER A 53 -7.41 -12.99 13.20
C SER A 53 -7.63 -14.40 12.66
N GLU A 54 -6.77 -15.33 13.06
CA GLU A 54 -6.72 -16.70 12.57
C GLU A 54 -6.51 -17.66 13.76
N SER A 55 -7.20 -18.80 13.75
CA SER A 55 -7.13 -19.81 14.81
C SER A 55 -6.98 -21.21 14.22
N PRO A 56 -5.87 -21.93 14.49
CA PRO A 56 -4.69 -21.46 15.24
C PRO A 56 -3.98 -20.30 14.56
N VAL A 57 -3.17 -19.54 15.31
CA VAL A 57 -2.35 -18.46 14.74
C VAL A 57 -1.34 -19.09 13.77
N PRO A 58 -1.37 -18.74 12.47
CA PRO A 58 -0.44 -19.26 11.50
C PRO A 58 0.96 -18.68 11.70
N GLU A 59 1.97 -19.34 11.16
CA GLU A 59 3.34 -18.81 11.20
C GLU A 59 3.49 -17.50 10.42
N PHE A 60 2.70 -17.31 9.37
CA PHE A 60 2.57 -16.03 8.67
C PHE A 60 1.13 -15.55 8.78
N VAL A 61 0.93 -14.43 9.46
CA VAL A 61 -0.38 -13.80 9.60
C VAL A 61 -0.66 -12.93 8.38
N SER A 62 -1.78 -13.22 7.71
CA SER A 62 -2.29 -12.39 6.62
C SER A 62 -2.40 -10.93 7.08
N ASN A 63 -1.83 -10.00 6.32
CA ASN A 63 -1.72 -8.61 6.75
C ASN A 63 -2.02 -7.61 5.62
N VAL A 64 -2.39 -6.40 6.03
CA VAL A 64 -2.49 -5.23 5.17
C VAL A 64 -1.63 -4.13 5.79
N VAL A 65 -0.73 -3.58 4.99
CA VAL A 65 0.13 -2.46 5.36
C VAL A 65 -0.29 -1.24 4.56
N VAL A 66 -0.51 -0.13 5.25
CA VAL A 66 -0.82 1.17 4.65
C VAL A 66 0.30 2.15 4.97
N GLN A 67 0.75 2.87 3.95
CA GLN A 67 1.78 3.89 4.06
C GLN A 67 1.30 5.18 3.40
N TYR A 68 1.47 6.30 4.08
CA TYR A 68 1.14 7.64 3.59
C TYR A 68 2.41 8.47 3.54
N PHE A 69 2.87 8.83 2.35
CA PHE A 69 4.05 9.65 2.15
C PHE A 69 3.68 11.05 1.70
N ASP A 70 4.25 12.05 2.35
CA ASP A 70 4.31 13.42 1.85
C ASP A 70 5.59 13.60 1.03
N LEU A 71 5.43 13.88 -0.26
CA LEU A 71 6.53 14.11 -1.18
C LEU A 71 6.93 15.59 -1.26
N GLY A 72 6.25 16.47 -0.52
CA GLY A 72 6.51 17.90 -0.47
C GLY A 72 5.88 18.68 -1.61
N PRO A 73 6.31 19.93 -1.84
CA PRO A 73 5.74 20.83 -2.84
C PRO A 73 6.24 20.52 -4.26
N VAL A 74 6.15 19.26 -4.68
CA VAL A 74 6.49 18.78 -6.03
C VAL A 74 5.22 18.49 -6.84
N ASP A 75 5.37 18.20 -8.14
CA ASP A 75 4.26 17.76 -8.96
C ASP A 75 3.74 16.37 -8.55
N VAL A 76 2.44 16.15 -8.69
CA VAL A 76 1.83 14.84 -8.42
C VAL A 76 2.37 13.83 -9.43
N LEU A 77 2.95 12.74 -8.93
CA LEU A 77 3.50 11.69 -9.76
C LEU A 77 2.41 11.01 -10.58
N ARG A 78 2.56 10.98 -11.91
CA ARG A 78 1.75 10.10 -12.75
C ARG A 78 2.36 8.69 -12.73
N LEU A 79 1.91 7.85 -11.83
CA LEU A 79 2.47 6.52 -11.57
C LEU A 79 2.56 5.64 -12.81
N SER A 80 1.64 5.76 -13.77
CA SER A 80 1.68 4.99 -15.02
C SER A 80 2.89 5.31 -15.93
N THR A 81 3.65 6.37 -15.66
CA THR A 81 4.91 6.66 -16.36
C THR A 81 6.12 6.08 -15.66
N LEU A 82 5.91 5.43 -14.51
CA LEU A 82 6.91 4.72 -13.72
C LEU A 82 6.62 3.22 -13.79
N ASP A 83 7.65 2.40 -13.69
CA ASP A 83 7.47 0.96 -13.55
C ASP A 83 7.31 0.61 -12.06
N THR A 84 6.06 0.69 -11.56
CA THR A 84 5.76 0.38 -10.15
C THR A 84 5.96 -1.09 -9.80
N THR A 85 6.03 -1.97 -10.81
CA THR A 85 6.26 -3.40 -10.60
C THR A 85 7.67 -3.70 -10.10
N LEU A 86 8.61 -2.75 -10.26
CA LEU A 86 9.97 -2.85 -9.73
C LEU A 86 9.98 -3.15 -8.23
N ASP A 87 9.01 -2.60 -7.50
CA ASP A 87 8.80 -2.84 -6.07
C ASP A 87 8.62 -4.32 -5.72
N ILE A 88 7.96 -5.08 -6.60
CA ILE A 88 7.74 -6.53 -6.47
C ILE A 88 8.97 -7.28 -6.94
N THR A 89 9.54 -6.89 -8.09
CA THR A 89 10.71 -7.59 -8.66
C THR A 89 11.93 -7.58 -7.76
N ALA A 90 12.02 -6.59 -6.85
CA ALA A 90 13.08 -6.50 -5.86
C ALA A 90 12.96 -7.53 -4.72
N LEU A 91 11.83 -8.24 -4.60
CA LEU A 91 11.61 -9.27 -3.59
C LEU A 91 12.25 -10.60 -4.01
N GLN A 92 12.57 -11.45 -3.03
CA GLN A 92 13.19 -12.75 -3.28
C GLN A 92 12.25 -13.67 -4.07
N ASP A 93 12.77 -14.29 -5.13
CA ASP A 93 12.05 -15.24 -6.00
C ASP A 93 10.69 -14.69 -6.50
N ALA A 94 10.64 -13.39 -6.78
CA ALA A 94 9.41 -12.71 -7.10
C ALA A 94 8.92 -12.96 -8.54
N THR A 95 7.61 -12.98 -8.71
CA THR A 95 6.93 -13.00 -10.01
C THR A 95 5.84 -11.95 -10.01
N VAL A 96 5.88 -11.03 -10.98
CA VAL A 96 4.78 -10.08 -11.24
C VAL A 96 3.68 -10.84 -11.98
N LEU A 97 2.48 -10.85 -11.41
CA LEU A 97 1.33 -11.58 -11.95
C LEU A 97 0.41 -10.67 -12.76
N ASN A 98 0.29 -9.42 -12.35
CA ASN A 98 -0.58 -8.44 -12.99
C ASN A 98 -0.11 -7.02 -12.67
N HIS A 99 -0.36 -6.10 -13.60
CA HIS A 99 -0.15 -4.66 -13.44
C HIS A 99 -1.30 -3.93 -14.13
N SER A 100 -1.87 -2.93 -13.45
CA SER A 100 -2.89 -2.08 -14.04
C SER A 100 -2.80 -0.65 -13.55
N ALA A 101 -3.03 0.30 -14.47
CA ALA A 101 -3.09 1.72 -14.17
C ALA A 101 -4.52 2.24 -14.35
N HIS A 102 -4.97 3.07 -13.40
CA HIS A 102 -6.32 3.62 -13.29
C HIS A 102 -6.25 5.11 -12.99
N ARG A 103 -7.40 5.79 -12.98
CA ARG A 103 -7.53 7.22 -12.64
C ARG A 103 -6.54 8.09 -13.40
N ASP A 104 -6.51 7.94 -14.73
CA ASP A 104 -5.56 8.64 -15.62
C ASP A 104 -4.07 8.42 -15.27
N GLY A 105 -3.76 7.26 -14.69
CA GLY A 105 -2.40 6.85 -14.37
C GLY A 105 -1.89 7.30 -13.00
N TYR A 106 -2.76 7.86 -12.15
CA TYR A 106 -2.43 8.23 -10.77
C TYR A 106 -2.65 7.12 -9.75
N LEU A 107 -3.28 6.02 -10.16
CA LEU A 107 -3.45 4.80 -9.36
C LEU A 107 -2.83 3.63 -10.12
N CYS A 108 -1.83 2.98 -9.55
CA CYS A 108 -1.29 1.71 -10.05
C CYS A 108 -1.62 0.58 -9.08
N VAL A 109 -1.98 -0.57 -9.62
CA VAL A 109 -2.30 -1.78 -8.86
C VAL A 109 -1.50 -2.93 -9.44
N ASP A 110 -0.65 -3.51 -8.59
CA ASP A 110 0.30 -4.56 -8.90
C ASP A 110 -0.02 -5.80 -8.07
N ASP A 111 -0.14 -6.95 -8.72
CA ASP A 111 -0.26 -8.25 -8.05
C ASP A 111 1.01 -9.06 -8.30
N GLY A 112 1.49 -9.75 -7.28
CA GLY A 112 2.72 -10.54 -7.39
C GLY A 112 2.79 -11.67 -6.38
N SER A 113 3.72 -12.57 -6.60
CA SER A 113 4.13 -13.58 -5.61
C SER A 113 5.61 -13.48 -5.34
N TYR A 114 6.04 -13.87 -4.14
CA TYR A 114 7.45 -13.89 -3.76
C TYR A 114 7.67 -14.89 -2.63
N ARG A 115 8.93 -15.14 -2.29
CA ARG A 115 9.30 -16.00 -1.18
C ARG A 115 9.86 -15.20 0.00
N ALA A 116 9.41 -15.51 1.21
CA ALA A 116 9.97 -14.97 2.45
C ALA A 116 10.05 -16.07 3.51
N GLU A 117 11.20 -16.20 4.17
CA GLU A 117 11.44 -17.21 5.22
C GLU A 117 11.06 -18.63 4.78
N GLY A 118 11.29 -18.96 3.51
CA GLY A 118 10.95 -20.26 2.94
C GLY A 118 9.48 -20.43 2.53
N ARG A 119 8.61 -19.45 2.76
CA ARG A 119 7.16 -19.48 2.44
C ARG A 119 6.84 -18.74 1.15
N GLU A 120 5.91 -19.27 0.38
CA GLU A 120 5.35 -18.59 -0.81
C GLU A 120 4.21 -17.67 -0.39
N LEU A 121 4.39 -16.38 -0.69
CA LEU A 121 3.44 -15.33 -0.37
C LEU A 121 2.91 -14.73 -1.67
N ARG A 122 1.67 -14.29 -1.63
CA ARG A 122 1.05 -13.50 -2.68
C ARG A 122 0.67 -12.14 -2.12
N LEU A 123 0.90 -11.12 -2.92
CA LEU A 123 0.66 -9.74 -2.54
C LEU A 123 -0.15 -9.03 -3.62
N ARG A 124 -0.87 -8.01 -3.16
CA ARG A 124 -1.50 -6.98 -3.99
C ARG A 124 -1.13 -5.63 -3.41
N ARG A 125 -0.55 -4.77 -4.25
CA ARG A 125 -0.13 -3.43 -3.89
C ARG A 125 -0.84 -2.40 -4.75
N SER A 126 -1.46 -1.44 -4.12
CA SER A 126 -2.09 -0.30 -4.76
C SER A 126 -1.39 0.97 -4.35
N GLN A 127 -0.90 1.72 -5.32
CA GLN A 127 -0.20 2.98 -5.13
C GLN A 127 -1.05 4.11 -5.70
N LEU A 128 -1.36 5.11 -4.90
CA LEU A 128 -2.18 6.26 -5.27
C LEU A 128 -1.37 7.54 -5.06
N ALA A 129 -1.14 8.28 -6.15
CA ALA A 129 -0.58 9.63 -6.10
C ALA A 129 -1.68 10.69 -6.22
N TYR A 130 -1.62 11.73 -5.40
CA TYR A 130 -2.61 12.81 -5.39
C TYR A 130 -2.06 14.10 -4.79
N ARG A 131 -2.84 15.18 -4.88
CA ARG A 131 -2.56 16.46 -4.23
C ARG A 131 -3.24 16.47 -2.86
N GLY A 132 -2.48 16.67 -1.78
CA GLY A 132 -3.01 16.85 -0.43
C GLY A 132 -3.73 18.19 -0.27
N SER A 133 -4.50 18.35 0.81
CA SER A 133 -5.20 19.60 1.14
C SER A 133 -4.26 20.77 1.50
N ASP A 134 -3.03 20.45 1.90
CA ASP A 134 -1.91 21.37 2.09
C ASP A 134 -1.22 21.77 0.77
N GLY A 135 -1.68 21.23 -0.36
CA GLY A 135 -1.07 21.44 -1.69
C GLY A 135 0.18 20.60 -1.94
N HIS A 136 0.59 19.73 -1.01
CA HIS A 136 1.73 18.85 -1.23
C HIS A 136 1.37 17.67 -2.13
N SER A 137 2.36 17.13 -2.84
CA SER A 137 2.18 15.85 -3.52
C SER A 137 2.22 14.73 -2.49
N MET A 138 1.25 13.84 -2.54
CA MET A 138 1.11 12.71 -1.64
C MET A 138 1.24 11.40 -2.43
N LEU A 139 1.84 10.40 -1.81
CA LEU A 139 1.85 9.02 -2.31
C LEU A 139 1.35 8.09 -1.20
N SER A 140 0.27 7.39 -1.46
CA SER A 140 -0.34 6.47 -0.51
C SER A 140 -0.31 5.05 -1.06
N LEU A 141 0.09 4.11 -0.22
CA LEU A 141 0.22 2.70 -0.58
C LEU A 141 -0.68 1.86 0.31
N PHE A 142 -1.32 0.87 -0.30
CA PHE A 142 -2.04 -0.22 0.35
C PHE A 142 -1.44 -1.52 -0.15
N THR A 143 -0.87 -2.34 0.75
CA THR A 143 -0.31 -3.64 0.39
C THR A 143 -0.95 -4.73 1.22
N GLY A 144 -1.73 -5.61 0.59
CA GLY A 144 -2.21 -6.86 1.20
C GLY A 144 -1.24 -7.98 0.91
N THR A 145 -0.85 -8.75 1.94
CA THR A 145 0.04 -9.91 1.80
C THR A 145 -0.54 -11.11 2.53
N VAL A 146 -0.57 -12.26 1.86
CA VAL A 146 -1.11 -13.52 2.40
C VAL A 146 -0.29 -14.72 1.92
N PRO A 147 -0.32 -15.84 2.63
CA PRO A 147 0.17 -17.11 2.10
C PRO A 147 -0.57 -17.48 0.82
N ILE A 148 0.14 -18.01 -0.18
CA ILE A 148 -0.48 -18.31 -1.48
C ILE A 148 -1.66 -19.29 -1.36
N ALA A 149 -1.58 -20.23 -0.41
CA ALA A 149 -2.63 -21.21 -0.12
C ALA A 149 -3.93 -20.58 0.41
N ASP A 150 -3.86 -19.38 0.99
CA ASP A 150 -5.00 -18.67 1.57
C ASP A 150 -5.56 -17.58 0.66
N TRP A 151 -4.93 -17.33 -0.50
CA TRP A 151 -5.27 -16.22 -1.39
C TRP A 151 -6.75 -16.16 -1.73
N ASP A 152 -7.32 -17.26 -2.23
CA ASP A 152 -8.70 -17.27 -2.72
C ASP A 152 -9.72 -17.01 -1.60
N ARG A 153 -9.36 -17.35 -0.35
CA ARG A 153 -10.18 -17.14 0.84
C ARG A 153 -10.14 -15.70 1.32
N VAL A 154 -8.98 -15.05 1.24
CA VAL A 154 -8.71 -13.75 1.89
C VAL A 154 -8.77 -12.57 0.92
N ASN A 155 -8.58 -12.81 -0.38
CA ASN A 155 -8.47 -11.75 -1.39
C ASN A 155 -9.72 -10.85 -1.47
N SER A 156 -10.92 -11.40 -1.26
CA SER A 156 -12.15 -10.59 -1.24
C SER A 156 -12.17 -9.58 -0.09
N GLU A 157 -11.70 -9.99 1.10
CA GLU A 157 -11.56 -9.12 2.27
C GLU A 157 -10.53 -8.00 2.01
N ILE A 158 -9.40 -8.34 1.37
CA ILE A 158 -8.36 -7.38 0.99
C ILE A 158 -8.88 -6.37 -0.03
N THR A 159 -9.57 -6.84 -1.07
CA THR A 159 -10.15 -5.98 -2.12
C THR A 159 -11.19 -5.04 -1.53
N GLU A 160 -12.04 -5.52 -0.62
CA GLU A 160 -13.02 -4.67 0.06
C GLU A 160 -12.34 -3.58 0.91
N MET A 161 -11.27 -3.93 1.63
CA MET A 161 -10.49 -2.98 2.41
C MET A 161 -9.75 -1.96 1.52
N GLU A 162 -9.21 -2.39 0.38
CA GLU A 162 -8.61 -1.52 -0.63
C GLU A 162 -9.62 -0.48 -1.14
N ASP A 163 -10.84 -0.92 -1.48
CA ASP A 163 -11.91 -0.05 -1.94
C ASP A 163 -12.31 0.99 -0.87
N ARG A 164 -12.38 0.58 0.40
CA ARG A 164 -12.65 1.49 1.52
C ARG A 164 -11.50 2.48 1.71
N TRP A 165 -10.26 2.01 1.66
CA TRP A 165 -9.06 2.84 1.72
C TRP A 165 -9.02 3.88 0.59
N LEU A 166 -9.29 3.47 -0.65
CA LEU A 166 -9.36 4.37 -1.81
C LEU A 166 -10.42 5.46 -1.60
N ARG A 167 -11.64 5.08 -1.19
CA ARG A 167 -12.72 6.05 -0.92
C ARG A 167 -12.35 7.05 0.16
N THR A 168 -11.81 6.57 1.28
CA THR A 168 -11.39 7.43 2.40
C THR A 168 -10.30 8.40 1.96
N THR A 169 -9.20 7.87 1.39
CA THR A 169 -8.03 8.66 0.98
C THR A 169 -8.41 9.77 -0.01
N THR A 170 -9.28 9.47 -0.97
CA THR A 170 -9.63 10.45 -2.02
C THR A 170 -10.70 11.45 -1.60
N THR A 171 -11.50 11.11 -0.58
CA THR A 171 -12.43 12.09 0.00
C THR A 171 -11.66 13.15 0.79
N THR A 172 -10.58 12.74 1.48
CA THR A 172 -9.76 13.64 2.30
C THR A 172 -8.83 14.52 1.46
N SER A 173 -8.43 14.08 0.26
CA SER A 173 -7.49 14.81 -0.61
C SER A 173 -8.08 16.04 -1.33
N GLY A 174 -9.36 16.36 -1.09
CA GLY A 174 -10.07 17.37 -1.87
C GLY A 174 -10.53 16.79 -3.20
N GLY A 175 -11.83 16.51 -3.30
CA GLY A 175 -12.45 16.20 -4.57
C GLY A 175 -12.26 17.38 -5.53
N ASN A 176 -11.86 17.08 -6.76
CA ASN A 176 -12.06 18.01 -7.87
C ASN A 176 -13.55 18.26 -8.06
#